data_AF-A0A959BLX7-F1
#
_entry.id   AF-A0A959BLX7-F1
#
_cell.length_a   1.000
_cell.length_b   1.000
_cell.length_c   1.000
_cell.angle_alpha   90.00
_cell.angle_beta   90.00
_cell.angle_gamma   90.00
#
_symmetry.space_group_name_H-M   'P 1'
#
loop_
_entity.id
_entity.type
_entity.pdbx_description
1 polymer ?
#
loop_
_entity_poly.entity_id
_entity_poly.type
_entity_poly.pdbx_seq_one_letter_code
_entity_poly.pdbx_strand_id
1 'polypeptide(L)'
;MSNTYRYPGPRPFTSGQQKVFYGREEEVRSLSRLIGMEQLVVLFSKSGMGKSSLLNAGIVPKVHDEGRLAPLDIRFGAFVEGETDMPLDKARGHLRSESPLLGRIRPKGDDSLWYQLKSRQLKGNKGKDFLLIFDQFEELFTYPDKAVDAFARELSELLFTNIPNRYREELERKLASGTETFTEAELQALHQPMEIRVVMAIRSDRMSLLNKLKPFLPHVLENCYELQSLNPEQAEDAILLPAFDQGDFISPRFDYEDEAVETLIGFLSEEGRQDIESFQLQILCEYLEKTVVIGQGKKRISRTDIENPGDILENYYLNNIGRIEDAEDQLAARRLVEEGLIFEEEERRLSLYEGQILKGYNISPELLRQLLDTHLIRSEPSMRGGYTYELSHDTLVAPVLRAKTRRQESERREQEAEEQRRREAELAELRREAEEERERARTESELRAKAETAEKKAQDNARQARRRARQALFGALIAVALAVAAIIFFQRAKTSEWQAQANFEAAQQARKQAEQNAEQYRQEIVRRLKNEAQVFLEAGQMAYALERLEEASKIDTADTVLKQRIEILKNERDGD
;
A
#
# COMPACT_ATOMS: atom_id res chain seq x y z
N MET A 1 -34.51 5.40 -30.70
CA MET A 1 -33.60 4.76 -31.67
C MET A 1 -32.79 3.75 -30.90
N SER A 2 -32.88 2.46 -31.23
CA SER A 2 -32.06 1.43 -30.60
C SER A 2 -30.64 1.60 -31.12
N ASN A 3 -29.83 2.34 -30.39
CA ASN A 3 -28.42 2.54 -30.71
C ASN A 3 -27.68 1.20 -30.55
N THR A 4 -27.33 0.56 -31.66
CA THR A 4 -26.62 -0.75 -31.67
C THR A 4 -25.14 -0.53 -32.01
N TYR A 5 -24.26 -1.36 -31.44
CA TYR A 5 -22.84 -1.38 -31.83
C TYR A 5 -22.67 -2.12 -33.16
N ARG A 6 -21.68 -1.72 -33.97
CA ARG A 6 -21.33 -2.42 -35.22
C ARG A 6 -20.77 -3.81 -34.93
N TYR A 7 -20.01 -3.93 -33.84
CA TYR A 7 -19.53 -5.21 -33.33
C TYR A 7 -20.20 -5.50 -31.99
N PRO A 8 -21.18 -6.43 -31.95
CA PRO A 8 -21.92 -6.73 -30.73
C PRO A 8 -21.11 -7.46 -29.66
N GLY A 9 -19.86 -7.81 -29.97
CA GLY A 9 -18.94 -8.48 -29.06
C GLY A 9 -19.07 -10.00 -29.11
N PRO A 10 -18.57 -10.72 -28.10
CA PRO A 10 -18.48 -12.18 -28.09
C PRO A 10 -19.83 -12.91 -27.97
N ARG A 11 -20.95 -12.17 -27.89
CA ARG A 11 -22.29 -12.73 -27.79
C ARG A 11 -22.74 -13.28 -29.14
N PRO A 12 -23.53 -14.37 -29.18
CA PRO A 12 -24.18 -14.78 -30.41
C PRO A 12 -25.00 -13.66 -31.02
N PHE A 13 -24.88 -13.47 -32.33
CA PHE A 13 -25.67 -12.46 -33.06
C PHE A 13 -27.15 -12.86 -33.00
N THR A 14 -28.02 -11.86 -32.87
CA THR A 14 -29.47 -12.02 -32.92
C THR A 14 -29.99 -11.84 -34.34
N SER A 15 -31.22 -12.27 -34.61
CA SER A 15 -31.86 -12.07 -35.93
C SER A 15 -31.99 -10.60 -36.34
N GLY A 16 -32.16 -9.70 -35.37
CA GLY A 16 -32.16 -8.25 -35.62
C GLY A 16 -30.80 -7.69 -36.06
N GLN A 17 -29.71 -8.43 -35.85
CA GLN A 17 -28.35 -8.04 -36.17
C GLN A 17 -27.85 -8.61 -37.50
N GLN A 18 -28.73 -9.12 -38.36
CA GLN A 18 -28.37 -9.64 -39.69
C GLN A 18 -27.54 -8.66 -40.53
N LYS A 19 -27.77 -7.35 -40.36
CA LYS A 19 -27.10 -6.29 -41.15
C LYS A 19 -25.63 -6.10 -40.77
N VAL A 20 -25.19 -6.63 -39.64
CA VAL A 20 -23.79 -6.58 -39.19
C VAL A 20 -23.15 -7.97 -39.15
N PHE A 21 -23.84 -8.99 -39.65
CA PHE A 21 -23.35 -10.36 -39.69
C PHE A 21 -22.76 -10.65 -41.08
N TYR A 22 -21.45 -10.45 -41.20
CA TYR A 22 -20.68 -10.62 -42.44
C TYR A 22 -19.64 -11.74 -42.35
N GLY A 23 -19.09 -12.15 -43.50
CA GLY A 23 -18.04 -13.16 -43.59
C GLY A 23 -18.55 -14.60 -43.52
N ARG A 24 -19.87 -14.81 -43.59
CA ARG A 24 -20.53 -16.13 -43.50
C ARG A 24 -21.57 -16.35 -44.59
N GLU A 25 -21.51 -15.57 -45.66
CA GLU A 25 -22.50 -15.57 -46.74
C GLU A 25 -22.55 -16.93 -47.45
N GLU A 26 -21.40 -17.59 -47.67
CA GLU A 26 -21.35 -18.91 -48.30
C GLU A 26 -21.90 -20.01 -47.40
N GLU A 27 -21.64 -19.96 -46.11
CA GLU A 27 -22.18 -20.90 -45.13
C GLU A 27 -23.70 -20.72 -45.00
N VAL A 28 -24.18 -19.49 -44.93
CA VAL A 28 -25.62 -19.19 -44.95
C VAL A 28 -26.25 -19.70 -46.25
N ARG A 29 -25.62 -19.50 -47.40
CA ARG A 29 -26.10 -20.03 -48.68
C ARG A 29 -26.16 -21.56 -48.69
N SER A 30 -25.07 -22.21 -48.28
CA SER A 30 -24.90 -23.66 -48.34
C SER A 30 -25.83 -24.37 -47.36
N LEU A 31 -25.88 -23.91 -46.10
CA LEU A 31 -26.74 -24.48 -45.08
C LEU A 31 -28.22 -24.26 -45.40
N SER A 32 -28.62 -23.07 -45.87
CA SER A 32 -30.00 -22.82 -46.32
C SER A 32 -30.42 -23.73 -47.47
N ARG A 33 -29.53 -23.96 -48.46
CA ARG A 33 -29.79 -24.92 -49.55
C ARG A 33 -29.99 -26.33 -49.00
N LEU A 34 -29.13 -26.77 -48.09
CA LEU A 34 -29.21 -28.09 -47.48
C LEU A 34 -30.52 -28.26 -46.69
N ILE A 35 -30.91 -27.26 -45.89
CA ILE A 35 -32.20 -27.23 -45.17
C ILE A 35 -33.40 -27.30 -46.12
N GLY A 36 -33.29 -26.66 -47.30
CA GLY A 36 -34.34 -26.71 -48.31
C GLY A 36 -34.48 -28.10 -48.97
N MET A 37 -33.39 -28.85 -49.07
CA MET A 37 -33.36 -30.19 -49.69
C MET A 37 -33.72 -31.28 -48.67
N GLU A 38 -33.14 -31.23 -47.49
CA GLU A 38 -33.15 -32.31 -46.51
C GLU A 38 -34.13 -32.06 -45.37
N GLN A 39 -34.81 -33.11 -44.89
CA GLN A 39 -35.80 -32.95 -43.81
C GLN A 39 -35.11 -32.69 -42.45
N LEU A 40 -33.96 -33.32 -42.23
CA LEU A 40 -33.18 -33.23 -41.00
C LEU A 40 -31.73 -32.92 -41.36
N VAL A 41 -31.18 -31.86 -40.77
CA VAL A 41 -29.79 -31.42 -40.94
C VAL A 41 -29.13 -31.29 -39.57
N VAL A 42 -27.93 -31.84 -39.42
CA VAL A 42 -27.09 -31.63 -38.23
C VAL A 42 -26.04 -30.57 -38.54
N LEU A 43 -26.12 -29.43 -37.86
CA LEU A 43 -25.08 -28.39 -37.91
C LEU A 43 -24.09 -28.66 -36.78
N PHE A 44 -22.80 -28.83 -37.08
CA PHE A 44 -21.81 -29.07 -36.03
C PHE A 44 -20.53 -28.28 -36.22
N SER A 45 -19.85 -28.00 -35.10
CA SER A 45 -18.52 -27.38 -35.09
C SER A 45 -17.92 -27.43 -33.69
N LYS A 46 -16.63 -27.11 -33.59
CA LYS A 46 -16.01 -26.71 -32.31
C LYS A 46 -16.74 -25.53 -31.68
N SER A 47 -16.59 -25.35 -30.37
CA SER A 47 -17.13 -24.18 -29.67
C SER A 47 -16.47 -22.89 -30.19
N GLY A 48 -17.17 -21.75 -30.16
CA GLY A 48 -16.61 -20.46 -30.60
C GLY A 48 -16.65 -20.15 -32.11
N MET A 49 -17.07 -21.10 -32.95
CA MET A 49 -17.13 -20.93 -34.43
C MET A 49 -18.34 -20.13 -34.94
N GLY A 50 -19.29 -19.78 -34.05
CA GLY A 50 -20.45 -18.96 -34.38
C GLY A 50 -21.69 -19.73 -34.83
N LYS A 51 -21.90 -21.00 -34.40
CA LYS A 51 -23.12 -21.78 -34.74
C LYS A 51 -24.42 -21.03 -34.46
N SER A 52 -24.59 -20.55 -33.23
CA SER A 52 -25.78 -19.80 -32.82
C SER A 52 -25.93 -18.51 -33.62
N SER A 53 -24.84 -17.78 -33.89
CA SER A 53 -24.87 -16.58 -34.74
C SER A 53 -25.29 -16.91 -36.18
N LEU A 54 -24.77 -17.99 -36.76
CA LEU A 54 -25.12 -18.43 -38.12
C LEU A 54 -26.61 -18.77 -38.23
N LEU A 55 -27.17 -19.46 -37.22
CA LEU A 55 -28.59 -19.78 -37.18
C LEU A 55 -29.44 -18.52 -37.02
N ASN A 56 -29.14 -17.71 -36.01
CA ASN A 56 -29.97 -16.58 -35.61
C ASN A 56 -29.90 -15.40 -36.60
N ALA A 57 -28.70 -15.02 -37.04
CA ALA A 57 -28.48 -13.85 -37.88
C ALA A 57 -28.34 -14.19 -39.38
N GLY A 58 -28.05 -15.45 -39.71
CA GLY A 58 -27.95 -15.92 -41.09
C GLY A 58 -29.18 -16.67 -41.57
N ILE A 59 -29.51 -17.80 -40.93
CA ILE A 59 -30.56 -18.73 -41.40
C ILE A 59 -31.97 -18.22 -41.12
N VAL A 60 -32.27 -17.83 -39.87
CA VAL A 60 -33.61 -17.37 -39.46
C VAL A 60 -34.10 -16.20 -40.32
N PRO A 61 -33.31 -15.13 -40.58
CA PRO A 61 -33.77 -14.01 -41.38
C PRO A 61 -33.93 -14.39 -42.85
N LYS A 62 -33.00 -15.17 -43.41
CA LYS A 62 -33.10 -15.67 -44.80
C LYS A 62 -34.38 -16.50 -45.01
N VAL A 63 -34.68 -17.40 -44.08
CA VAL A 63 -35.90 -18.21 -44.12
C VAL A 63 -37.15 -17.36 -43.97
N HIS A 64 -37.10 -16.32 -43.14
CA HIS A 64 -38.19 -15.37 -42.99
C HIS A 64 -38.47 -14.60 -44.29
N ASP A 65 -37.42 -14.12 -44.96
CA ASP A 65 -37.50 -13.37 -46.21
C ASP A 65 -38.01 -14.22 -47.38
N GLU A 66 -37.61 -15.49 -47.45
CA GLU A 66 -38.15 -16.46 -48.42
C GLU A 66 -39.64 -16.76 -48.17
N GLY A 67 -40.12 -16.59 -46.93
CA GLY A 67 -41.53 -16.68 -46.56
C GLY A 67 -42.14 -18.09 -46.60
N ARG A 68 -41.37 -19.11 -47.01
CA ARG A 68 -41.79 -20.51 -47.14
C ARG A 68 -41.89 -21.22 -45.79
N LEU A 69 -40.86 -21.10 -44.95
CA LEU A 69 -40.78 -21.77 -43.65
C LEU A 69 -40.98 -20.77 -42.50
N ALA A 70 -41.61 -21.21 -41.43
CA ALA A 70 -41.70 -20.49 -40.16
C ALA A 70 -40.64 -21.06 -39.19
N PRO A 71 -39.59 -20.29 -38.84
CA PRO A 71 -38.57 -20.75 -37.90
C PRO A 71 -39.13 -20.80 -36.47
N LEU A 72 -38.76 -21.84 -35.74
CA LEU A 72 -39.13 -22.12 -34.36
C LEU A 72 -37.88 -22.57 -33.62
N ASP A 73 -37.28 -21.65 -32.88
CA ASP A 73 -36.09 -21.89 -32.07
C ASP A 73 -36.47 -22.64 -30.79
N ILE A 74 -35.78 -23.73 -30.49
CA ILE A 74 -36.02 -24.58 -29.33
C ILE A 74 -34.68 -24.83 -28.64
N ARG A 75 -34.64 -24.61 -27.33
CA ARG A 75 -33.48 -24.91 -26.48
C ARG A 75 -33.93 -25.65 -25.24
N PHE A 76 -33.18 -26.69 -24.86
CA PHE A 76 -33.58 -27.55 -23.75
C PHE A 76 -33.04 -27.05 -22.41
N GLY A 77 -31.87 -26.43 -22.36
CA GLY A 77 -31.10 -26.24 -21.14
C GLY A 77 -30.59 -27.56 -20.57
N ALA A 78 -29.55 -27.52 -19.73
CA ALA A 78 -29.10 -28.69 -19.00
C ALA A 78 -30.13 -29.10 -17.94
N PHE A 79 -30.35 -30.40 -17.80
CA PHE A 79 -31.17 -30.98 -16.75
C PHE A 79 -30.58 -30.69 -15.37
N VAL A 80 -31.40 -30.15 -14.47
CA VAL A 80 -31.05 -29.96 -13.05
C VAL A 80 -31.92 -30.88 -12.19
N GLU A 81 -31.34 -31.49 -11.16
CA GLU A 81 -32.10 -32.34 -10.25
C GLU A 81 -33.22 -31.55 -9.56
N GLY A 82 -34.45 -32.07 -9.65
CA GLY A 82 -35.66 -31.40 -9.17
C GLY A 82 -36.41 -30.61 -10.24
N GLU A 83 -35.87 -30.49 -11.46
CA GLU A 83 -36.59 -29.90 -12.59
C GLU A 83 -37.77 -30.77 -13.03
N THR A 84 -38.92 -30.13 -13.23
CA THR A 84 -40.16 -30.81 -13.64
C THR A 84 -40.33 -30.88 -15.15
N ASP A 85 -39.81 -29.88 -15.86
CA ASP A 85 -40.01 -29.73 -17.30
C ASP A 85 -39.05 -30.64 -18.06
N MET A 86 -39.60 -31.64 -18.74
CA MET A 86 -38.85 -32.58 -19.56
C MET A 86 -38.67 -32.05 -20.99
N PRO A 87 -37.82 -32.67 -21.83
CA PRO A 87 -37.56 -32.16 -23.18
C PRO A 87 -38.82 -31.98 -24.04
N LEU A 88 -39.80 -32.88 -23.88
CA LEU A 88 -41.11 -32.76 -24.54
C LEU A 88 -41.89 -31.53 -24.06
N ASP A 89 -41.92 -31.24 -22.76
CA ASP A 89 -42.63 -30.09 -22.22
C ASP A 89 -42.02 -28.78 -22.73
N LYS A 90 -40.68 -28.72 -22.76
CA LYS A 90 -39.93 -27.59 -23.31
C LYS A 90 -40.22 -27.39 -24.80
N ALA A 91 -40.15 -28.45 -25.59
CA ALA A 91 -40.47 -28.38 -27.01
C ALA A 91 -41.93 -27.95 -27.24
N ARG A 92 -42.90 -28.55 -26.54
CA ARG A 92 -44.32 -28.19 -26.62
C ARG A 92 -44.58 -26.74 -26.24
N GLY A 93 -43.88 -26.22 -25.23
CA GLY A 93 -43.97 -24.81 -24.82
C GLY A 93 -43.71 -23.83 -25.97
N HIS A 94 -42.77 -24.15 -26.86
CA HIS A 94 -42.41 -23.33 -28.03
C HIS A 94 -43.37 -23.55 -29.22
N LEU A 95 -43.95 -24.75 -29.33
CA LEU A 95 -44.87 -25.12 -30.40
C LEU A 95 -46.34 -24.80 -30.12
N ARG A 96 -46.66 -24.43 -28.87
CA ARG A 96 -48.03 -24.39 -28.34
C ARG A 96 -49.00 -23.67 -29.26
N SER A 97 -50.02 -24.40 -29.69
CA SER A 97 -51.12 -23.85 -30.49
C SER A 97 -52.38 -24.68 -30.29
N GLU A 98 -53.53 -24.05 -30.47
CA GLU A 98 -54.83 -24.71 -30.43
C GLU A 98 -55.56 -24.46 -31.74
N SER A 99 -56.20 -25.50 -32.26
CA SER A 99 -57.03 -25.45 -33.46
C SER A 99 -58.45 -25.91 -33.10
N PRO A 100 -59.49 -25.12 -33.43
CA PRO A 100 -60.88 -25.53 -33.24
C PRO A 100 -61.20 -26.85 -33.94
N LEU A 101 -60.65 -27.07 -35.14
CA LEU A 101 -60.86 -28.30 -35.90
C LEU A 101 -60.23 -29.51 -35.18
N LEU A 102 -58.95 -29.42 -34.83
CA LEU A 102 -58.26 -30.52 -34.14
C LEU A 102 -58.85 -30.80 -32.76
N GLY A 103 -59.33 -29.77 -32.06
CA GLY A 103 -59.96 -29.90 -30.75
C GLY A 103 -61.18 -30.85 -30.75
N ARG A 104 -61.91 -30.94 -31.86
CA ARG A 104 -63.10 -31.82 -32.01
C ARG A 104 -62.76 -33.30 -32.09
N ILE A 105 -61.54 -33.61 -32.54
CA ILE A 105 -61.02 -34.97 -32.73
C ILE A 105 -59.79 -35.25 -31.86
N ARG A 106 -59.53 -34.41 -30.85
CA ARG A 106 -58.39 -34.53 -29.95
C ARG A 106 -58.62 -35.72 -29.00
N PRO A 107 -57.77 -36.77 -29.02
CA PRO A 107 -57.84 -37.81 -28.01
C PRO A 107 -57.65 -37.20 -26.61
N LYS A 108 -58.33 -37.77 -25.61
CA LYS A 108 -58.36 -37.19 -24.26
C LYS A 108 -56.95 -37.03 -23.70
N GLY A 109 -56.53 -35.78 -23.48
CA GLY A 109 -55.23 -35.43 -22.89
C GLY A 109 -54.03 -35.50 -23.85
N ASP A 110 -54.24 -35.69 -25.16
CA ASP A 110 -53.13 -35.71 -26.13
C ASP A 110 -52.52 -34.31 -26.28
N ASP A 111 -51.23 -34.15 -26.00
CA ASP A 111 -50.52 -32.88 -26.16
C ASP A 111 -49.24 -33.04 -27.00
N SER A 112 -49.25 -34.02 -27.91
CA SER A 112 -48.09 -34.44 -28.70
C SER A 112 -47.48 -33.30 -29.54
N LEU A 113 -46.19 -33.41 -29.91
CA LEU A 113 -45.55 -32.46 -30.84
C LEU A 113 -46.35 -32.32 -32.15
N TRP A 114 -46.88 -33.44 -32.67
CA TRP A 114 -47.76 -33.45 -33.84
C TRP A 114 -49.02 -32.61 -33.63
N TYR A 115 -49.71 -32.78 -32.49
CA TYR A 115 -50.91 -32.00 -32.17
C TYR A 115 -50.62 -30.49 -32.14
N GLN A 116 -49.54 -30.08 -31.47
CA GLN A 116 -49.17 -28.67 -31.36
C GLN A 116 -48.89 -28.05 -32.72
N LEU A 117 -48.06 -28.71 -33.54
CA LEU A 117 -47.65 -28.16 -34.83
C LEU A 117 -48.78 -28.22 -35.87
N LYS A 118 -49.57 -29.30 -35.91
CA LYS A 118 -50.74 -29.40 -36.78
C LYS A 118 -51.81 -28.38 -36.38
N SER A 119 -51.99 -28.13 -35.08
CA SER A 119 -52.87 -27.05 -34.60
C SER A 119 -52.41 -25.68 -35.09
N ARG A 120 -51.09 -25.45 -35.13
CA ARG A 120 -50.51 -24.22 -35.68
C ARG A 120 -50.72 -24.10 -37.18
N GLN A 121 -50.54 -25.18 -37.93
CA GLN A 121 -50.81 -25.22 -39.38
C GLN A 121 -52.27 -24.88 -39.68
N LEU A 122 -53.21 -25.50 -38.96
CA LEU A 122 -54.65 -25.30 -39.19
C LEU A 122 -55.14 -23.91 -38.76
N LYS A 123 -54.48 -23.26 -37.79
CA LYS A 123 -54.80 -21.89 -37.37
C LYS A 123 -54.25 -20.84 -38.35
N GLY A 124 -53.12 -21.13 -38.99
CA GLY A 124 -52.50 -20.24 -39.96
C GLY A 124 -53.20 -20.33 -41.32
N ASN A 125 -53.86 -19.26 -41.74
CA ASN A 125 -54.56 -19.16 -43.05
C ASN A 125 -53.64 -19.21 -44.29
N LYS A 126 -52.38 -19.61 -44.14
CA LYS A 126 -51.36 -19.72 -45.19
C LYS A 126 -50.51 -20.92 -44.83
N GLY A 127 -50.58 -21.99 -45.63
CA GLY A 127 -49.81 -23.22 -45.46
C GLY A 127 -48.31 -23.00 -45.54
N LYS A 128 -47.76 -22.34 -44.52
CA LYS A 128 -46.33 -22.21 -44.27
C LYS A 128 -45.86 -23.48 -43.59
N ASP A 129 -44.76 -23.97 -44.09
CA ASP A 129 -44.05 -25.10 -43.55
C ASP A 129 -43.24 -24.66 -42.32
N PHE A 130 -42.71 -25.59 -41.53
CA PHE A 130 -42.03 -25.26 -40.28
C PHE A 130 -40.54 -25.60 -40.35
N LEU A 131 -39.71 -24.75 -39.76
CA LEU A 131 -38.30 -25.02 -39.51
C LEU A 131 -38.08 -25.08 -38.00
N LEU A 132 -37.84 -26.27 -37.46
CA LEU A 132 -37.48 -26.47 -36.06
C LEU A 132 -35.97 -26.33 -35.91
N ILE A 133 -35.51 -25.34 -35.15
CA ILE A 133 -34.10 -25.08 -34.91
C ILE A 133 -33.81 -25.46 -33.47
N PHE A 134 -33.07 -26.54 -33.27
CA PHE A 134 -32.57 -26.92 -31.97
C PHE A 134 -31.14 -26.43 -31.82
N ASP A 135 -30.94 -25.32 -31.09
CA ASP A 135 -29.60 -24.86 -30.74
C ASP A 135 -29.10 -25.57 -29.48
N GLN A 136 -27.79 -25.82 -29.40
CA GLN A 136 -27.16 -26.60 -28.34
C GLN A 136 -27.86 -27.94 -28.06
N PHE A 137 -28.11 -28.70 -29.12
CA PHE A 137 -28.87 -29.94 -29.07
C PHE A 137 -28.25 -31.00 -28.14
N GLU A 138 -26.95 -30.88 -27.81
CA GLU A 138 -26.32 -31.71 -26.78
C GLU A 138 -26.99 -31.63 -25.40
N GLU A 139 -27.68 -30.54 -25.08
CA GLU A 139 -28.42 -30.33 -23.83
C GLU A 139 -29.48 -31.41 -23.61
N LEU A 140 -30.10 -31.92 -24.69
CA LEU A 140 -31.07 -33.01 -24.64
C LEU A 140 -30.53 -34.24 -23.89
N PHE A 141 -29.24 -34.54 -24.06
CA PHE A 141 -28.63 -35.76 -23.53
C PHE A 141 -28.18 -35.63 -22.06
N THR A 142 -28.43 -34.49 -21.42
CA THR A 142 -28.33 -34.34 -19.97
C THR A 142 -29.54 -34.90 -19.24
N TYR A 143 -30.67 -35.04 -19.93
CA TYR A 143 -31.91 -35.58 -19.38
C TYR A 143 -31.84 -37.11 -19.22
N PRO A 144 -32.70 -37.70 -18.35
CA PRO A 144 -32.83 -39.14 -18.25
C PRO A 144 -33.16 -39.79 -19.60
N ASP A 145 -32.56 -40.96 -19.90
CA ASP A 145 -32.70 -41.62 -21.21
C ASP A 145 -34.16 -41.85 -21.62
N LYS A 146 -35.05 -42.15 -20.67
CA LYS A 146 -36.50 -42.29 -20.94
C LYS A 146 -37.14 -41.01 -21.49
N ALA A 147 -36.69 -39.85 -21.03
CA ALA A 147 -37.18 -38.55 -21.50
C ALA A 147 -36.64 -38.26 -22.91
N VAL A 148 -35.38 -38.59 -23.17
CA VAL A 148 -34.75 -38.50 -24.50
C VAL A 148 -35.48 -39.40 -25.51
N ASP A 149 -35.76 -40.67 -25.14
CA ASP A 149 -36.51 -41.61 -25.97
C ASP A 149 -37.94 -41.14 -26.25
N ALA A 150 -38.60 -40.57 -25.25
CA ALA A 150 -39.95 -40.02 -25.41
C ALA A 150 -39.96 -38.85 -26.40
N PHE A 151 -38.99 -37.93 -26.28
CA PHE A 151 -38.81 -36.84 -27.23
C PHE A 151 -38.51 -37.35 -28.65
N ALA A 152 -37.54 -38.25 -28.79
CA ALA A 152 -37.14 -38.80 -30.08
C ALA A 152 -38.30 -39.51 -30.79
N ARG A 153 -39.14 -40.22 -30.03
CA ARG A 153 -40.34 -40.89 -30.54
C ARG A 153 -41.36 -39.89 -31.09
N GLU A 154 -41.69 -38.83 -30.35
CA GLU A 154 -42.65 -37.83 -30.83
C GLU A 154 -42.09 -37.01 -32.00
N LEU A 155 -40.78 -36.74 -32.01
CA LEU A 155 -40.13 -36.08 -33.15
C LEU A 155 -40.20 -36.99 -34.39
N SER A 156 -39.95 -38.29 -34.25
CA SER A 156 -40.10 -39.26 -35.34
C SER A 156 -41.56 -39.34 -35.84
N GLU A 157 -42.54 -39.39 -34.94
CA GLU A 157 -43.95 -39.33 -35.33
C GLU A 157 -44.27 -38.03 -36.10
N LEU A 158 -43.80 -36.89 -35.60
CA LEU A 158 -43.99 -35.58 -36.22
C LEU A 158 -43.43 -35.54 -37.65
N LEU A 159 -42.25 -36.11 -37.87
CA LEU A 159 -41.55 -36.04 -39.16
C LEU A 159 -42.09 -37.03 -40.20
N PHE A 160 -42.53 -38.21 -39.77
CA PHE A 160 -42.84 -39.32 -40.68
C PHE A 160 -44.33 -39.70 -40.71
N THR A 161 -45.18 -39.06 -39.91
CA THR A 161 -46.62 -39.38 -39.83
C THR A 161 -47.47 -38.19 -40.30
N ASN A 162 -48.29 -38.41 -41.33
CA ASN A 162 -49.23 -37.38 -41.78
C ASN A 162 -50.37 -37.16 -40.75
N ILE A 163 -51.13 -38.21 -40.43
CA ILE A 163 -52.16 -38.19 -39.39
C ILE A 163 -51.97 -39.42 -38.50
N PRO A 164 -51.71 -39.27 -37.20
CA PRO A 164 -51.56 -40.40 -36.30
C PRO A 164 -52.85 -41.23 -36.18
N ASN A 165 -52.72 -42.55 -36.00
CA ASN A 165 -53.87 -43.47 -35.96
C ASN A 165 -54.91 -43.07 -34.90
N ARG A 166 -54.46 -42.58 -33.74
CA ARG A 166 -55.35 -42.08 -32.67
C ARG A 166 -56.28 -40.95 -33.13
N TYR A 167 -55.83 -40.08 -34.03
CA TYR A 167 -56.65 -39.02 -34.61
C TYR A 167 -57.58 -39.54 -35.70
N ARG A 168 -57.14 -40.54 -36.50
CA ARG A 168 -57.99 -41.20 -37.50
C ARG A 168 -59.16 -41.92 -36.85
N GLU A 169 -58.89 -42.70 -35.81
CA GLU A 169 -59.90 -43.45 -35.06
C GLU A 169 -60.94 -42.53 -34.41
N GLU A 170 -60.50 -41.39 -33.85
CA GLU A 170 -61.43 -40.43 -33.25
C GLU A 170 -62.28 -39.73 -34.32
N LEU A 171 -61.69 -39.36 -35.46
CA LEU A 171 -62.43 -38.80 -36.60
C LEU A 171 -63.49 -39.79 -37.13
N GLU A 172 -63.13 -41.06 -37.34
CA GLU A 172 -64.05 -42.11 -37.78
C GLU A 172 -65.20 -42.31 -36.79
N ARG A 173 -64.91 -42.33 -35.48
CA ARG A 173 -65.92 -42.44 -34.42
C ARG A 173 -66.89 -41.27 -34.42
N LYS A 174 -66.39 -40.04 -34.59
CA LYS A 174 -67.21 -38.82 -34.65
C LYS A 174 -68.10 -38.79 -35.88
N LEU A 175 -67.57 -39.19 -37.04
CA LEU A 175 -68.34 -39.32 -38.28
C LEU A 175 -69.42 -40.40 -38.17
N ALA A 176 -69.09 -41.59 -37.65
CA ALA A 176 -70.03 -42.70 -37.50
C ALA A 176 -71.16 -42.42 -36.50
N SER A 177 -70.86 -41.69 -35.42
CA SER A 177 -71.86 -41.31 -34.40
C SER A 177 -72.75 -40.14 -34.83
N GLY A 178 -72.38 -39.40 -35.88
CA GLY A 178 -73.08 -38.18 -36.32
C GLY A 178 -73.05 -37.03 -35.30
N THR A 179 -72.21 -37.12 -34.27
CA THR A 179 -72.14 -36.12 -33.19
C THR A 179 -71.46 -34.83 -33.61
N GLU A 180 -70.69 -34.86 -34.70
CA GLU A 180 -69.92 -33.75 -35.25
C GLU A 180 -70.02 -33.80 -36.78
N THR A 181 -70.10 -32.63 -37.44
CA THR A 181 -70.11 -32.53 -38.91
C THR A 181 -68.85 -31.84 -39.42
N PHE A 182 -68.15 -32.46 -40.36
CA PHE A 182 -66.93 -31.91 -40.94
C PHE A 182 -67.20 -31.49 -42.38
N THR A 183 -66.80 -30.27 -42.72
CA THR A 183 -66.85 -29.77 -44.09
C THR A 183 -65.76 -30.44 -44.94
N GLU A 184 -65.96 -30.47 -46.26
CA GLU A 184 -64.94 -30.98 -47.19
C GLU A 184 -63.61 -30.20 -47.05
N ALA A 185 -63.69 -28.88 -46.84
CA ALA A 185 -62.53 -28.02 -46.61
C ALA A 185 -61.77 -28.36 -45.31
N GLU A 186 -62.47 -28.67 -44.22
CA GLU A 186 -61.84 -29.12 -42.97
C GLU A 186 -61.13 -30.46 -43.14
N LEU A 187 -61.77 -31.42 -43.82
CA LEU A 187 -61.16 -32.72 -44.11
C LEU A 187 -59.94 -32.57 -45.02
N GLN A 188 -59.99 -31.69 -46.02
CA GLN A 188 -58.86 -31.38 -46.88
C GLN A 188 -57.70 -30.75 -46.10
N ALA A 189 -57.98 -29.78 -45.23
CA ALA A 189 -56.96 -29.14 -44.39
C ALA A 189 -56.31 -30.14 -43.40
N LEU A 190 -57.08 -31.09 -42.87
CA LEU A 190 -56.54 -32.14 -42.01
C LEU A 190 -55.57 -33.06 -42.76
N HIS A 191 -55.87 -33.41 -44.02
CA HIS A 191 -55.04 -34.28 -44.85
C HIS A 191 -53.85 -33.58 -45.50
N GLN A 192 -53.83 -32.25 -45.52
CA GLN A 192 -52.69 -31.48 -46.00
C GLN A 192 -51.44 -31.87 -45.19
N PRO A 193 -50.35 -32.33 -45.85
CA PRO A 193 -49.12 -32.66 -45.13
C PRO A 193 -48.52 -31.41 -44.49
N MET A 194 -47.79 -31.59 -43.40
CA MET A 194 -46.89 -30.57 -42.86
C MET A 194 -45.52 -30.81 -43.47
N GLU A 195 -44.95 -29.85 -44.20
CA GLU A 195 -43.51 -29.94 -44.43
C GLU A 195 -42.78 -29.37 -43.20
N ILE A 196 -41.89 -30.18 -42.67
CA ILE A 196 -41.16 -29.88 -41.45
C ILE A 196 -39.69 -30.10 -41.76
N ARG A 197 -38.90 -29.06 -41.53
CA ARG A 197 -37.45 -29.09 -41.60
C ARG A 197 -36.90 -29.00 -40.19
N VAL A 198 -35.82 -29.72 -39.91
CA VAL A 198 -35.18 -29.75 -38.59
C VAL A 198 -33.70 -29.46 -38.75
N VAL A 199 -33.20 -28.53 -37.93
CA VAL A 199 -31.77 -28.29 -37.75
C VAL A 199 -31.41 -28.62 -36.31
N MET A 200 -30.45 -29.53 -36.13
CA MET A 200 -29.87 -29.87 -34.83
C MET A 200 -28.46 -29.29 -34.77
N ALA A 201 -28.29 -28.18 -34.05
CA ALA A 201 -26.98 -27.59 -33.84
C ALA A 201 -26.30 -28.25 -32.65
N ILE A 202 -25.15 -28.88 -32.86
CA ILE A 202 -24.44 -29.64 -31.82
C ILE A 202 -22.94 -29.35 -31.87
N ARG A 203 -22.24 -29.53 -30.76
CA ARG A 203 -20.78 -29.49 -30.78
C ARG A 203 -20.17 -30.75 -31.43
N SER A 204 -19.01 -30.58 -32.07
CA SER A 204 -18.29 -31.69 -32.73
C SER A 204 -17.92 -32.82 -31.75
N ASP A 205 -17.46 -32.48 -30.54
CA ASP A 205 -17.11 -33.44 -29.47
C ASP A 205 -18.33 -34.16 -28.87
N ARG A 206 -19.54 -33.66 -29.13
CA ARG A 206 -20.81 -34.22 -28.63
C ARG A 206 -21.62 -34.95 -29.71
N MET A 207 -21.16 -34.98 -30.96
CA MET A 207 -21.86 -35.66 -32.06
C MET A 207 -22.15 -37.14 -31.80
N SER A 208 -21.29 -37.83 -31.06
CA SER A 208 -21.47 -39.25 -30.73
C SER A 208 -22.78 -39.52 -29.97
N LEU A 209 -23.32 -38.51 -29.27
CA LEU A 209 -24.58 -38.59 -28.52
C LEU A 209 -25.79 -38.78 -29.44
N LEU A 210 -25.73 -38.30 -30.69
CA LEU A 210 -26.80 -38.46 -31.68
C LEU A 210 -27.10 -39.94 -31.99
N ASN A 211 -26.17 -40.87 -31.71
CA ASN A 211 -26.43 -42.30 -31.81
C ASN A 211 -27.59 -42.77 -30.93
N LYS A 212 -27.86 -42.08 -29.80
CA LYS A 212 -29.02 -42.38 -28.94
C LYS A 212 -30.35 -42.18 -29.66
N LEU A 213 -30.40 -41.34 -30.71
CA LEU A 213 -31.62 -41.06 -31.46
C LEU A 213 -31.87 -42.04 -32.62
N LYS A 214 -30.86 -42.80 -33.05
CA LYS A 214 -30.95 -43.74 -34.18
C LYS A 214 -32.11 -44.74 -34.11
N PRO A 215 -32.54 -45.26 -32.94
CA PRO A 215 -33.71 -46.13 -32.87
C PRO A 215 -35.01 -45.50 -33.40
N PHE A 216 -35.13 -44.17 -33.35
CA PHE A 216 -36.30 -43.43 -33.82
C PHE A 216 -36.02 -42.59 -35.08
N LEU A 217 -34.76 -42.19 -35.27
CA LEU A 217 -34.27 -41.35 -36.37
C LEU A 217 -33.02 -42.01 -37.00
N PRO A 218 -33.17 -43.10 -37.78
CA PRO A 218 -32.03 -43.89 -38.27
C PRO A 218 -31.04 -43.10 -39.15
N HIS A 219 -31.54 -42.08 -39.84
CA HIS A 219 -30.80 -41.23 -40.78
C HIS A 219 -30.30 -39.91 -40.15
N VAL A 220 -30.31 -39.79 -38.82
CA VAL A 220 -29.97 -38.53 -38.11
C VAL A 220 -28.56 -37.99 -38.44
N LEU A 221 -27.62 -38.85 -38.85
CA LEU A 221 -26.24 -38.48 -39.20
C LEU A 221 -25.97 -38.43 -40.71
N GLU A 222 -27.00 -38.57 -41.55
CA GLU A 222 -26.82 -38.61 -43.01
C GLU A 222 -26.47 -37.24 -43.58
N ASN A 223 -27.14 -36.19 -43.09
CA ASN A 223 -27.01 -34.83 -43.59
C ASN A 223 -26.34 -33.94 -42.52
N CYS A 224 -25.00 -33.98 -42.47
CA CYS A 224 -24.22 -33.19 -41.53
C CYS A 224 -23.51 -32.03 -42.24
N TYR A 225 -23.57 -30.84 -41.67
CA TYR A 225 -22.86 -29.65 -42.11
C TYR A 225 -21.87 -29.20 -41.03
N GLU A 226 -20.58 -29.23 -41.35
CA GLU A 226 -19.53 -28.74 -40.46
C GLU A 226 -19.32 -27.24 -40.69
N LEU A 227 -19.60 -26.42 -39.67
CA LEU A 227 -19.21 -25.02 -39.67
C LEU A 227 -17.72 -24.91 -39.32
N GLN A 228 -16.94 -24.55 -40.33
CA GLN A 228 -15.51 -24.30 -40.20
C GLN A 228 -15.25 -22.93 -39.56
N SER A 229 -14.02 -22.73 -39.13
CA SER A 229 -13.49 -21.43 -38.74
C SER A 229 -13.56 -20.42 -39.89
N LEU A 230 -13.40 -19.12 -39.60
CA LEU A 230 -13.32 -18.10 -40.64
C LEU A 230 -12.00 -18.25 -41.39
N ASN A 231 -12.03 -18.17 -42.71
CA ASN A 231 -10.83 -17.96 -43.50
C ASN A 231 -10.43 -16.46 -43.47
N PRO A 232 -9.23 -16.08 -43.95
CA PRO A 232 -8.78 -14.69 -43.91
C PRO A 232 -9.70 -13.69 -44.64
N GLU A 233 -10.25 -14.06 -45.80
CA GLU A 233 -11.17 -13.21 -46.58
C GLU A 233 -12.48 -12.99 -45.81
N GLN A 234 -13.03 -14.06 -45.22
CA GLN A 234 -14.22 -13.99 -44.37
C GLN A 234 -13.98 -13.15 -43.11
N ALA A 235 -12.79 -13.26 -42.50
CA ALA A 235 -12.42 -12.46 -41.35
C ALA A 235 -12.28 -10.99 -41.73
N GLU A 236 -11.68 -10.69 -42.89
CA GLU A 236 -11.59 -9.35 -43.45
C GLU A 236 -12.98 -8.73 -43.68
N ASP A 237 -13.90 -9.47 -44.30
CA ASP A 237 -15.30 -9.04 -44.48
C ASP A 237 -15.99 -8.76 -43.14
N ALA A 238 -15.82 -9.66 -42.16
CA ALA A 238 -16.36 -9.51 -40.82
C ALA A 238 -15.75 -8.34 -40.03
N ILE A 239 -14.57 -7.86 -40.42
CA ILE A 239 -13.93 -6.67 -39.86
C ILE A 239 -14.37 -5.41 -40.61
N LEU A 240 -14.23 -5.36 -41.93
CA LEU A 240 -14.41 -4.14 -42.70
C LEU A 240 -15.89 -3.77 -42.91
N LEU A 241 -16.73 -4.74 -43.31
CA LEU A 241 -18.09 -4.43 -43.75
C LEU A 241 -18.96 -3.81 -42.64
N PRO A 242 -18.94 -4.29 -41.37
CA PRO A 242 -19.63 -3.60 -40.29
C PRO A 242 -19.17 -2.16 -40.08
N ALA A 243 -17.88 -1.84 -40.24
CA ALA A 243 -17.32 -0.49 -40.03
C ALA A 243 -17.87 0.53 -41.06
N PHE A 244 -17.99 0.08 -42.31
CA PHE A 244 -18.43 0.90 -43.42
C PHE A 244 -19.95 1.01 -43.57
N ASP A 245 -20.73 0.09 -42.99
CA ASP A 245 -22.16 0.00 -43.29
C ASP A 245 -22.96 1.24 -42.85
N GLN A 246 -24.07 1.48 -43.55
CA GLN A 246 -25.03 2.54 -43.25
C GLN A 246 -26.08 2.03 -42.25
N GLY A 247 -26.20 2.67 -41.09
CA GLY A 247 -27.26 2.32 -40.14
C GLY A 247 -27.29 3.19 -38.91
N ASP A 248 -28.29 2.91 -38.06
CA ASP A 248 -28.47 3.53 -36.74
C ASP A 248 -27.50 2.92 -35.72
N PHE A 249 -26.21 3.18 -35.93
CA PHE A 249 -25.13 2.70 -35.07
C PHE A 249 -24.70 3.78 -34.06
N ILE A 250 -24.18 3.33 -32.91
CA ILE A 250 -23.59 4.22 -31.90
C ILE A 250 -22.37 4.94 -32.47
N SER A 251 -21.51 4.18 -33.15
CA SER A 251 -20.31 4.71 -33.77
C SER A 251 -20.61 5.35 -35.13
N PRO A 252 -19.93 6.47 -35.48
CA PRO A 252 -19.91 6.92 -36.86
C PRO A 252 -19.25 5.86 -37.75
N ARG A 253 -19.38 5.96 -39.08
CA ARG A 253 -18.58 5.12 -39.98
C ARG A 253 -17.10 5.40 -39.77
N PHE A 254 -16.32 4.34 -39.89
CA PHE A 254 -14.88 4.39 -39.82
C PHE A 254 -14.29 3.32 -40.75
N ASP A 255 -12.98 3.38 -40.89
CA ASP A 255 -12.19 2.52 -41.76
C ASP A 255 -10.96 1.98 -41.00
N TYR A 256 -10.27 1.02 -41.58
CA TYR A 256 -9.00 0.50 -41.14
C TYR A 256 -7.90 0.87 -42.15
N GLU A 257 -6.66 0.95 -41.70
CA GLU A 257 -5.51 0.88 -42.60
C GLU A 257 -5.23 -0.58 -42.95
N ASP A 258 -4.72 -0.84 -44.17
CA ASP A 258 -4.40 -2.20 -44.63
C ASP A 258 -3.46 -2.91 -43.63
N GLU A 259 -2.44 -2.20 -43.15
CA GLU A 259 -1.51 -2.70 -42.12
C GLU A 259 -2.20 -3.05 -40.79
N ALA A 260 -3.30 -2.36 -40.44
CA ALA A 260 -4.06 -2.62 -39.23
C ALA A 260 -4.90 -3.91 -39.37
N VAL A 261 -5.52 -4.12 -40.53
CA VAL A 261 -6.25 -5.36 -40.84
C VAL A 261 -5.30 -6.54 -40.92
N GLU A 262 -4.15 -6.40 -41.60
CA GLU A 262 -3.10 -7.42 -41.64
C GLU A 262 -2.60 -7.77 -40.25
N THR A 263 -2.42 -6.78 -39.37
CA THR A 263 -2.02 -7.01 -37.97
C THR A 263 -3.09 -7.80 -37.20
N LEU A 264 -4.38 -7.47 -37.37
CA LEU A 264 -5.49 -8.19 -36.74
C LEU A 264 -5.60 -9.64 -37.22
N ILE A 265 -5.62 -9.84 -38.54
CA ILE A 265 -5.74 -11.17 -39.16
C ILE A 265 -4.50 -12.02 -38.83
N GLY A 266 -3.30 -11.42 -38.88
CA GLY A 266 -2.06 -12.07 -38.51
C GLY A 266 -2.07 -12.54 -37.05
N PHE A 267 -2.57 -11.72 -36.14
CA PHE A 267 -2.74 -12.11 -34.74
C PHE A 267 -3.80 -13.21 -34.55
N LEU A 268 -4.97 -13.04 -35.15
CA LEU A 268 -6.10 -13.98 -35.04
C LEU A 268 -5.80 -15.36 -35.63
N SER A 269 -4.90 -15.44 -36.60
CA SER A 269 -4.48 -16.70 -37.24
C SER A 269 -3.17 -17.25 -36.72
N GLU A 270 -2.55 -16.63 -35.71
CA GLU A 270 -1.17 -16.93 -35.26
C GLU A 270 -0.17 -17.00 -36.42
N GLU A 271 -0.18 -16.01 -37.31
CA GLU A 271 0.58 -15.97 -38.56
C GLU A 271 0.24 -17.13 -39.52
N GLY A 272 -1.04 -17.50 -39.60
CA GLY A 272 -1.54 -18.59 -40.44
C GLY A 272 -1.33 -19.99 -39.88
N ARG A 273 -0.93 -20.13 -38.61
CA ARG A 273 -0.77 -21.44 -37.93
C ARG A 273 -2.09 -21.98 -37.39
N GLN A 274 -3.07 -21.12 -37.13
CA GLN A 274 -4.37 -21.47 -36.59
C GLN A 274 -5.50 -20.84 -37.43
N ASP A 275 -6.68 -21.44 -37.32
CA ASP A 275 -7.85 -20.89 -37.97
C ASP A 275 -8.43 -19.70 -37.18
N ILE A 276 -9.11 -18.78 -37.87
CA ILE A 276 -9.66 -17.57 -37.25
C ILE A 276 -11.01 -17.87 -36.61
N GLU A 277 -11.09 -17.68 -35.30
CA GLU A 277 -12.31 -17.86 -34.55
C GLU A 277 -13.11 -16.56 -34.45
N SER A 278 -14.41 -16.67 -34.72
CA SER A 278 -15.33 -15.52 -34.67
C SER A 278 -15.38 -14.82 -33.31
N PHE A 279 -15.19 -15.56 -32.21
CA PHE A 279 -15.21 -15.03 -30.86
C PHE A 279 -14.13 -13.98 -30.61
N GLN A 280 -12.88 -14.28 -30.98
CA GLN A 280 -11.73 -13.40 -30.76
C GLN A 280 -11.84 -12.15 -31.61
N LEU A 281 -12.20 -12.33 -32.88
CA LEU A 281 -12.43 -11.24 -33.83
C LEU A 281 -13.42 -10.22 -33.27
N GLN A 282 -14.54 -10.70 -32.70
CA GLN A 282 -15.56 -9.83 -32.14
C GLN A 282 -15.09 -9.05 -30.92
N ILE A 283 -14.29 -9.65 -30.02
CA ILE A 283 -13.73 -8.91 -28.86
C ILE A 283 -12.80 -7.79 -29.33
N LEU A 284 -11.90 -8.09 -30.29
CA LEU A 284 -10.97 -7.09 -30.82
C LEU A 284 -11.72 -5.94 -31.49
N CYS A 285 -12.69 -6.24 -32.35
CA CYS A 285 -13.43 -5.21 -33.08
C CYS A 285 -14.34 -4.38 -32.17
N GLU A 286 -15.01 -5.01 -31.19
CA GLU A 286 -15.82 -4.30 -30.19
C GLU A 286 -14.95 -3.32 -29.37
N TYR A 287 -13.75 -3.75 -28.97
CA TYR A 287 -12.82 -2.88 -28.25
C TYR A 287 -12.39 -1.68 -29.11
N LEU A 288 -12.03 -1.92 -30.37
CA LEU A 288 -11.60 -0.85 -31.28
C LEU A 288 -12.73 0.14 -31.56
N GLU A 289 -13.96 -0.34 -31.78
CA GLU A 289 -15.14 0.52 -31.92
C GLU A 289 -15.36 1.38 -30.66
N LYS A 290 -15.33 0.77 -29.48
CA LYS A 290 -15.62 1.49 -28.22
C LYS A 290 -14.51 2.45 -27.80
N THR A 291 -13.27 2.01 -27.88
CA THR A 291 -12.14 2.73 -27.30
C THR A 291 -11.53 3.70 -28.30
N VAL A 292 -11.31 3.26 -29.54
CA VAL A 292 -10.58 4.05 -30.54
C VAL A 292 -11.55 4.94 -31.32
N VAL A 293 -12.62 4.38 -31.84
CA VAL A 293 -13.58 5.15 -32.66
C VAL A 293 -14.44 6.07 -31.80
N ILE A 294 -15.12 5.52 -30.80
CA ILE A 294 -16.00 6.31 -29.92
C ILE A 294 -15.17 7.10 -28.90
N GLY A 295 -14.26 6.44 -28.18
CA GLY A 295 -13.50 7.06 -27.09
C GLY A 295 -12.51 8.12 -27.55
N GLN A 296 -11.76 7.88 -28.64
CA GLN A 296 -10.78 8.84 -29.18
C GLN A 296 -11.30 9.66 -30.36
N GLY A 297 -12.48 9.33 -30.89
CA GLY A 297 -13.08 10.04 -32.03
C GLY A 297 -12.39 9.76 -33.37
N LYS A 298 -11.59 8.69 -33.48
CA LYS A 298 -10.91 8.34 -34.73
C LYS A 298 -11.89 7.80 -35.77
N LYS A 299 -11.68 8.18 -37.03
CA LYS A 299 -12.43 7.67 -38.19
C LYS A 299 -11.64 6.65 -39.01
N ARG A 300 -10.37 6.44 -38.68
CA ARG A 300 -9.50 5.45 -39.29
C ARG A 300 -8.63 4.82 -38.21
N ILE A 301 -8.66 3.50 -38.11
CA ILE A 301 -7.85 2.72 -37.17
C ILE A 301 -6.52 2.39 -37.85
N SER A 302 -5.43 2.81 -37.22
CA SER A 302 -4.07 2.58 -37.72
C SER A 302 -3.39 1.41 -37.02
N ARG A 303 -2.28 0.92 -37.58
CA ARG A 303 -1.48 -0.14 -36.94
C ARG A 303 -1.08 0.18 -35.50
N THR A 304 -0.80 1.45 -35.20
CA THR A 304 -0.45 1.91 -33.84
C THR A 304 -1.57 1.72 -32.82
N ASP A 305 -2.84 1.70 -33.27
CA ASP A 305 -3.99 1.45 -32.40
C ASP A 305 -4.11 -0.03 -32.01
N ILE A 306 -3.36 -0.90 -32.68
CA ILE A 306 -3.39 -2.36 -32.54
C ILE A 306 -1.97 -2.92 -32.30
N GLU A 307 -1.04 -2.11 -31.79
CA GLU A 307 0.38 -2.47 -31.61
C GLU A 307 0.57 -3.80 -30.88
N ASN A 308 -0.29 -4.10 -29.91
CA ASN A 308 -0.34 -5.39 -29.24
C ASN A 308 -1.80 -5.84 -29.06
N PRO A 309 -2.35 -6.65 -29.99
CA PRO A 309 -3.72 -7.16 -29.87
C PRO A 309 -3.93 -7.98 -28.60
N GLY A 310 -2.86 -8.56 -28.04
CA GLY A 310 -2.91 -9.27 -26.75
C GLY A 310 -3.28 -8.36 -25.59
N ASP A 311 -2.89 -7.08 -25.61
CA ASP A 311 -3.30 -6.11 -24.59
C ASP A 311 -4.79 -5.77 -24.68
N ILE A 312 -5.41 -5.92 -25.85
CA ILE A 312 -6.86 -5.74 -26.03
C ILE A 312 -7.63 -6.82 -25.29
N LEU A 313 -7.23 -8.10 -25.44
CA LEU A 313 -7.85 -9.21 -24.72
C LEU A 313 -7.64 -9.10 -23.20
N GLU A 314 -6.48 -8.60 -22.78
CA GLU A 314 -6.19 -8.35 -21.37
C GLU A 314 -7.09 -7.24 -20.81
N ASN A 315 -7.23 -6.13 -21.54
CA ASN A 315 -8.14 -5.05 -21.19
C ASN A 315 -9.60 -5.51 -21.20
N TYR A 316 -9.99 -6.43 -22.08
CA TYR A 316 -11.32 -7.03 -22.06
C TYR A 316 -11.57 -7.76 -20.73
N TYR A 317 -10.61 -8.57 -20.25
CA TYR A 317 -10.70 -9.19 -18.93
C TYR A 317 -10.81 -8.14 -17.82
N LEU A 318 -9.85 -7.20 -17.77
CA LEU A 318 -9.79 -6.16 -16.73
C LEU A 318 -11.06 -5.30 -16.68
N ASN A 319 -11.62 -4.93 -17.84
CA ASN A 319 -12.84 -4.13 -17.91
C ASN A 319 -14.06 -4.90 -17.42
N ASN A 320 -14.17 -6.21 -17.73
CA ASN A 320 -15.30 -7.00 -17.26
C ASN A 320 -15.27 -7.22 -15.74
N ILE A 321 -14.09 -7.46 -15.18
CA ILE A 321 -13.90 -7.50 -13.73
C ILE A 321 -14.09 -6.11 -13.10
N GLY A 322 -13.65 -5.05 -13.77
CA GLY A 322 -13.78 -3.65 -13.34
C GLY A 322 -15.22 -3.15 -13.25
N ARG A 323 -16.16 -3.78 -13.96
CA ARG A 323 -17.60 -3.46 -13.92
C ARG A 323 -18.32 -3.98 -12.67
N ILE A 324 -17.67 -4.85 -11.89
CA ILE A 324 -18.23 -5.35 -10.63
C ILE A 324 -18.01 -4.26 -9.58
N GLU A 325 -19.10 -3.69 -9.06
CA GLU A 325 -19.08 -2.55 -8.14
C GLU A 325 -18.63 -2.93 -6.73
N ASP A 326 -19.07 -4.10 -6.24
CA ASP A 326 -18.71 -4.59 -4.91
C ASP A 326 -17.29 -5.16 -4.90
N ALA A 327 -16.47 -4.73 -3.93
CA ALA A 327 -15.06 -5.08 -3.86
C ALA A 327 -14.81 -6.55 -3.47
N GLU A 328 -15.69 -7.14 -2.64
CA GLU A 328 -15.58 -8.56 -2.28
C GLU A 328 -15.96 -9.45 -3.47
N ASP A 329 -17.06 -9.13 -4.16
CA ASP A 329 -17.48 -9.82 -5.38
C ASP A 329 -16.45 -9.68 -6.50
N GLN A 330 -15.86 -8.49 -6.67
CA GLN A 330 -14.80 -8.27 -7.64
C GLN A 330 -13.57 -9.14 -7.34
N LEU A 331 -13.16 -9.21 -6.07
CA LEU A 331 -12.03 -10.06 -5.65
C LEU A 331 -12.36 -11.55 -5.83
N ALA A 332 -13.57 -11.97 -5.48
CA ALA A 332 -14.04 -13.34 -5.67
C ALA A 332 -14.03 -13.74 -7.15
N ALA A 333 -14.55 -12.88 -8.03
CA ALA A 333 -14.54 -13.08 -9.48
C ALA A 333 -13.12 -13.17 -10.05
N ARG A 334 -12.19 -12.30 -9.59
CA ARG A 334 -10.77 -12.39 -9.97
C ARG A 334 -10.17 -13.73 -9.57
N ARG A 335 -10.36 -14.16 -8.32
CA ARG A 335 -9.82 -15.44 -7.84
C ARG A 335 -10.41 -16.62 -8.61
N LEU A 336 -11.71 -16.61 -8.90
CA LEU A 336 -12.33 -17.64 -9.73
C LEU A 336 -11.64 -17.72 -11.10
N VAL A 337 -11.48 -16.59 -11.78
CA VAL A 337 -10.96 -16.54 -13.15
C VAL A 337 -9.44 -16.80 -13.21
N GLU A 338 -8.65 -16.20 -12.31
CA GLU A 338 -7.18 -16.26 -12.29
C GLU A 338 -6.60 -17.52 -11.63
N GLU A 339 -7.36 -18.18 -10.74
CA GLU A 339 -6.88 -19.31 -9.94
C GLU A 339 -7.76 -20.56 -10.07
N GLY A 340 -9.05 -20.40 -10.39
CA GLY A 340 -9.99 -21.52 -10.45
C GLY A 340 -10.23 -22.09 -11.83
N LEU A 341 -10.33 -21.23 -12.85
CA LEU A 341 -10.65 -21.63 -14.22
C LEU A 341 -9.40 -21.80 -15.10
N ILE A 342 -8.20 -21.63 -14.54
CA ILE A 342 -6.92 -21.76 -15.23
C ILE A 342 -6.01 -22.65 -14.39
N PHE A 343 -5.41 -23.65 -15.05
CA PHE A 343 -4.26 -24.37 -14.54
C PHE A 343 -3.00 -23.64 -15.03
N GLU A 344 -2.39 -22.86 -14.12
CA GLU A 344 -1.33 -21.90 -14.44
C GLU A 344 -0.07 -22.57 -14.98
N GLU A 345 0.30 -23.75 -14.47
CA GLU A 345 1.53 -24.45 -14.82
C GLU A 345 1.56 -24.95 -16.28
N GLU A 346 0.40 -25.25 -16.86
CA GLU A 346 0.28 -25.67 -18.26
C GLU A 346 -0.45 -24.65 -19.15
N GLU A 347 -0.84 -23.48 -18.60
CA GLU A 347 -1.66 -22.48 -19.28
C GLU A 347 -2.92 -23.08 -19.92
N ARG A 348 -3.59 -23.98 -19.20
CA ARG A 348 -4.80 -24.67 -19.68
C ARG A 348 -6.04 -24.20 -18.95
N ARG A 349 -7.18 -24.18 -19.66
CA ARG A 349 -8.48 -23.98 -19.02
C ARG A 349 -8.86 -25.16 -18.14
N LEU A 350 -9.51 -24.84 -17.03
CA LEU A 350 -10.18 -25.78 -16.14
C LEU A 350 -11.69 -25.54 -16.19
N SER A 351 -12.45 -26.63 -16.11
CA SER A 351 -13.91 -26.59 -15.96
C SER A 351 -14.28 -26.93 -14.52
N LEU A 352 -15.06 -26.07 -13.88
CA LEU A 352 -15.52 -26.25 -12.50
C LEU A 352 -17.05 -26.44 -12.46
N TYR A 353 -17.53 -27.31 -11.56
CA TYR A 353 -18.96 -27.44 -11.32
C TYR A 353 -19.52 -26.22 -10.57
N GLU A 354 -20.79 -25.89 -10.83
CA GLU A 354 -21.48 -24.77 -10.17
C GLU A 354 -21.28 -24.75 -8.65
N GLY A 355 -21.48 -25.89 -7.97
CA GLY A 355 -21.33 -25.98 -6.52
C GLY A 355 -19.92 -25.68 -6.01
N GLN A 356 -18.88 -25.94 -6.80
CA GLN A 356 -17.49 -25.59 -6.46
C GLN A 356 -17.27 -24.07 -6.59
N ILE A 357 -17.90 -23.45 -7.58
CA ILE A 357 -17.81 -22.00 -7.78
C ILE A 357 -18.52 -21.26 -6.65
N LEU A 358 -19.77 -21.64 -6.36
CA LEU A 358 -20.57 -20.97 -5.35
C LEU A 358 -19.95 -21.08 -3.94
N LYS A 359 -19.46 -22.29 -3.57
CA LYS A 359 -18.93 -22.54 -2.21
C LYS A 359 -17.43 -22.30 -2.09
N GLY A 360 -16.65 -22.69 -3.10
CA GLY A 360 -15.19 -22.66 -3.06
C GLY A 360 -14.60 -21.27 -3.35
N TYR A 361 -15.28 -20.49 -4.19
CA TYR A 361 -14.87 -19.13 -4.56
C TYR A 361 -15.78 -18.05 -3.99
N ASN A 362 -16.79 -18.43 -3.18
CA ASN A 362 -17.76 -17.52 -2.56
C ASN A 362 -18.47 -16.62 -3.58
N ILE A 363 -18.82 -17.19 -4.74
CA ILE A 363 -19.51 -16.49 -5.83
C ILE A 363 -21.02 -16.62 -5.60
N SER A 364 -21.75 -15.51 -5.57
CA SER A 364 -23.22 -15.54 -5.53
C SER A 364 -23.81 -16.00 -6.87
N PRO A 365 -25.02 -16.60 -6.90
CA PRO A 365 -25.69 -16.93 -8.15
C PRO A 365 -25.90 -15.73 -9.07
N GLU A 366 -26.13 -14.54 -8.51
CA GLU A 366 -26.26 -13.28 -9.22
C GLU A 366 -24.94 -12.87 -9.88
N LEU A 367 -23.82 -12.93 -9.14
CA LEU A 367 -22.49 -12.65 -9.67
C LEU A 367 -22.10 -13.65 -10.76
N LEU A 368 -22.42 -14.94 -10.59
CA LEU A 368 -22.17 -15.96 -11.60
C LEU A 368 -22.92 -15.65 -12.90
N ARG A 369 -24.19 -15.24 -12.82
CA ARG A 369 -24.97 -14.79 -13.98
C ARG A 369 -24.36 -13.54 -14.62
N GLN A 370 -23.92 -12.57 -13.82
CA GLN A 370 -23.25 -11.37 -14.33
C GLN A 370 -21.98 -11.75 -15.11
N LEU A 371 -21.16 -12.67 -14.61
CA LEU A 371 -19.96 -13.14 -15.30
C LEU A 371 -20.31 -13.89 -16.61
N LEU A 372 -21.35 -14.71 -16.62
CA LEU A 372 -21.87 -15.33 -17.85
C LEU A 372 -22.33 -14.29 -18.88
N ASP A 373 -23.06 -13.26 -18.43
CA ASP A 373 -23.57 -12.21 -19.31
C ASP A 373 -22.43 -11.41 -19.96
N THR A 374 -21.30 -11.24 -19.27
CA THR A 374 -20.10 -10.64 -19.87
C THR A 374 -19.46 -11.52 -20.94
N HIS A 375 -19.75 -12.81 -20.99
CA HIS A 375 -19.08 -13.83 -21.83
C HIS A 375 -17.57 -13.95 -21.54
N LEU A 376 -17.13 -13.56 -20.34
CA LEU A 376 -15.80 -13.91 -19.84
C LEU A 376 -15.70 -15.41 -19.51
N ILE A 377 -16.78 -15.95 -18.95
CA ILE A 377 -16.97 -17.37 -18.69
C ILE A 377 -18.14 -17.90 -19.52
N ARG A 378 -18.14 -19.21 -19.76
CA ARG A 378 -19.25 -19.93 -20.38
C ARG A 378 -19.67 -21.10 -19.51
N SER A 379 -20.94 -21.50 -19.65
CA SER A 379 -21.49 -22.71 -19.06
C SER A 379 -21.58 -23.83 -20.09
N GLU A 380 -21.23 -25.04 -19.69
CA GLU A 380 -21.42 -26.26 -20.47
C GLU A 380 -22.33 -27.25 -19.71
N PRO A 381 -23.30 -27.87 -20.41
CA PRO A 381 -24.12 -28.92 -19.83
C PRO A 381 -23.26 -30.12 -19.40
N SER A 382 -23.39 -30.51 -18.14
CA SER A 382 -22.75 -31.72 -17.61
C SER A 382 -23.59 -32.96 -17.90
N MET A 383 -22.93 -34.06 -18.30
CA MET A 383 -23.60 -35.35 -18.52
C MET A 383 -24.19 -35.96 -17.23
N ARG A 384 -23.78 -35.45 -16.06
CA ARG A 384 -24.31 -35.85 -14.75
C ARG A 384 -25.42 -34.93 -14.25
N GLY A 385 -25.91 -34.03 -15.11
CA GLY A 385 -26.80 -32.94 -14.73
C GLY A 385 -26.05 -31.70 -14.27
N GLY A 386 -26.74 -30.56 -14.31
CA GLY A 386 -26.23 -29.23 -14.00
C GLY A 386 -25.24 -28.69 -15.05
N TYR A 387 -24.50 -27.66 -14.64
CA TYR A 387 -23.54 -26.97 -15.50
C TYR A 387 -22.13 -27.02 -14.91
N THR A 388 -21.16 -27.18 -15.81
CA THR A 388 -19.76 -26.84 -15.56
C THR A 388 -19.47 -25.50 -16.19
N TYR A 389 -18.57 -24.73 -15.59
CA TYR A 389 -18.20 -23.40 -16.05
C TYR A 389 -16.70 -23.35 -16.31
N GLU A 390 -16.32 -22.63 -17.34
CA GLU A 390 -14.94 -22.45 -17.75
C GLU A 390 -14.77 -21.09 -18.43
N LEU A 391 -13.53 -20.69 -18.68
CA LEU A 391 -13.26 -19.54 -19.54
C LEU A 391 -13.86 -19.75 -20.93
N SER A 392 -14.46 -18.70 -21.47
CA SER A 392 -15.16 -18.76 -22.76
C SER A 392 -14.27 -19.25 -23.90
N HIS A 393 -12.98 -18.91 -23.87
CA HIS A 393 -12.01 -19.29 -24.89
C HIS A 393 -10.59 -19.50 -24.33
N ASP A 394 -9.80 -20.38 -24.97
CA ASP A 394 -8.39 -20.64 -24.60
C ASP A 394 -7.52 -19.39 -24.72
N THR A 395 -7.81 -18.52 -25.69
CA THR A 395 -7.04 -17.30 -25.93
C THR A 395 -7.21 -16.23 -24.85
N LEU A 396 -8.14 -16.41 -23.92
CA LEU A 396 -8.25 -15.56 -22.72
C LEU A 396 -7.28 -16.00 -21.60
N VAL A 397 -6.72 -17.20 -21.66
CA VAL A 397 -5.84 -17.74 -20.61
C VAL A 397 -4.58 -16.87 -20.44
N ALA A 398 -3.80 -16.71 -21.51
CA ALA A 398 -2.57 -15.93 -21.44
C ALA A 398 -2.80 -14.45 -21.02
N PRO A 399 -3.81 -13.72 -21.56
CA PRO A 399 -4.16 -12.39 -21.07
C PRO A 399 -4.54 -12.33 -19.58
N VAL A 400 -5.32 -13.29 -19.08
CA VAL A 400 -5.70 -13.35 -17.65
C VAL A 400 -4.46 -13.59 -16.77
N LEU A 401 -3.59 -14.51 -17.16
CA LEU A 401 -2.34 -14.78 -16.43
C LEU A 401 -1.42 -13.55 -16.42
N ARG A 402 -1.27 -12.83 -17.54
CA ARG A 402 -0.51 -11.56 -17.57
C ARG A 402 -1.10 -10.52 -16.62
N ALA A 403 -2.43 -10.35 -16.62
CA ALA A 403 -3.10 -9.42 -15.70
C ALA A 403 -2.85 -9.80 -14.23
N LYS A 404 -2.92 -11.09 -13.90
CA LYS A 404 -2.58 -11.64 -12.58
C LYS A 404 -1.15 -11.31 -12.18
N THR A 405 -0.17 -11.57 -13.05
CA THR A 405 1.25 -11.29 -12.78
C THR A 405 1.48 -9.79 -12.53
N ARG A 406 0.95 -8.90 -13.39
CA ARG A 406 1.07 -7.44 -13.20
C ARG A 406 0.49 -6.99 -11.86
N ARG A 407 -0.67 -7.52 -11.47
CA ARG A 407 -1.30 -7.23 -10.18
C ARG A 407 -0.43 -7.68 -9.01
N GLN A 408 0.03 -8.93 -9.02
CA GLN A 408 0.89 -9.48 -7.96
C GLN A 408 2.20 -8.69 -7.82
N GLU A 409 2.80 -8.26 -8.93
CA GLU A 409 3.97 -7.38 -8.90
C GLU A 409 3.65 -6.01 -8.27
N SER A 410 2.49 -5.43 -8.58
CA SER A 410 2.04 -4.17 -7.97
C SER A 410 1.82 -4.32 -6.47
N GLU A 411 1.10 -5.35 -6.04
CA GLU A 411 0.84 -5.66 -4.63
C GLU A 411 2.15 -5.91 -3.86
N ARG A 412 3.10 -6.64 -4.45
CA ARG A 412 4.41 -6.87 -3.84
C ARG A 412 5.19 -5.56 -3.67
N ARG A 413 5.20 -4.69 -4.68
CA ARG A 413 5.87 -3.38 -4.61
C ARG A 413 5.24 -2.48 -3.55
N GLU A 414 3.91 -2.50 -3.40
CA GLU A 414 3.22 -1.74 -2.36
C GLU A 414 3.54 -2.24 -0.95
N GLN A 415 3.57 -3.56 -0.75
CA GLN A 415 3.96 -4.18 0.52
C GLN A 415 5.43 -3.86 0.87
N GLU A 416 6.34 -3.99 -0.09
CA GLU A 416 7.76 -3.63 0.09
C GLU A 416 7.92 -2.15 0.45
N ALA A 417 7.17 -1.26 -0.22
CA ALA A 417 7.19 0.18 0.07
C ALA A 417 6.60 0.51 1.46
N GLU A 418 5.53 -0.18 1.88
CA GLU A 418 4.96 -0.02 3.21
C GLU A 418 5.90 -0.52 4.31
N GLU A 419 6.53 -1.69 4.11
CA GLU A 419 7.53 -2.20 5.03
C GLU A 419 8.74 -1.27 5.12
N GLN A 420 9.20 -0.73 3.99
CA GLN A 420 10.28 0.25 3.97
C GLN A 420 9.90 1.54 4.72
N ARG A 421 8.70 2.08 4.51
CA ARG A 421 8.19 3.24 5.26
C ARG A 421 8.14 2.96 6.76
N ARG A 422 7.71 1.77 7.17
CA ARG A 422 7.67 1.35 8.57
C ARG A 422 9.07 1.29 9.19
N ARG A 423 10.04 0.71 8.48
CA ARG A 423 11.45 0.65 8.92
C ARG A 423 12.09 2.04 9.02
N GLU A 424 11.82 2.91 8.06
CA GLU A 424 12.31 4.30 8.08
C GLU A 424 11.72 5.09 9.26
N ALA A 425 10.43 4.91 9.55
CA ALA A 425 9.79 5.52 10.72
C ALA A 425 10.40 5.03 12.04
N GLU A 426 10.62 3.72 12.19
CA GLU A 426 11.27 3.13 13.37
C GLU A 426 12.71 3.66 13.54
N LEU A 427 13.48 3.75 12.44
CA LEU A 427 14.83 4.31 12.49
C LEU A 427 14.84 5.80 12.84
N ALA A 428 13.85 6.57 12.37
CA ALA A 428 13.70 7.98 12.71
C ALA A 428 13.36 8.16 14.19
N GLU A 429 12.52 7.29 14.76
CA GLU A 429 12.20 7.29 16.19
C GLU A 429 13.44 6.98 17.04
N LEU A 430 14.18 5.93 16.71
CA LEU A 430 15.45 5.59 17.38
C LEU A 430 16.48 6.72 17.31
N ARG A 431 16.57 7.41 16.16
CA ARG A 431 17.46 8.58 16.02
C ARG A 431 17.05 9.71 16.94
N ARG A 432 15.76 9.99 17.05
CA ARG A 432 15.21 11.01 17.94
C ARG A 432 15.51 10.69 19.40
N GLU A 433 15.30 9.44 19.82
CA GLU A 433 15.62 8.99 21.18
C GLU A 433 17.12 9.13 21.49
N ALA A 434 17.99 8.71 20.57
CA ALA A 434 19.44 8.84 20.72
C ALA A 434 19.90 10.32 20.77
N GLU A 435 19.22 11.22 20.06
CA GLU A 435 19.52 12.66 20.08
C GLU A 435 19.07 13.30 21.39
N GLU A 436 17.88 12.95 21.91
CA GLU A 436 17.42 13.34 23.24
C GLU A 436 18.35 12.85 24.36
N GLU A 437 18.84 11.61 24.25
CA GLU A 437 19.77 11.05 25.23
C GLU A 437 21.13 11.77 25.20
N ARG A 438 21.63 12.14 24.00
CA ARG A 438 22.85 12.95 23.84
C ARG A 438 22.70 14.36 24.41
N GLU A 439 21.55 15.01 24.21
CA GLU A 439 21.25 16.32 24.80
C GLU A 439 21.22 16.25 26.34
N ARG A 440 20.60 15.21 26.92
CA ARG A 440 20.61 14.96 28.37
C ARG A 440 22.03 14.72 28.90
N ALA A 441 22.84 13.92 28.19
CA ALA A 441 24.22 13.68 28.58
C ALA A 441 25.08 14.97 28.52
N ARG A 442 24.86 15.83 27.52
CA ARG A 442 25.53 17.13 27.41
C ARG A 442 25.17 18.06 28.56
N THR A 443 23.88 18.23 28.82
CA THR A 443 23.42 19.09 29.93
C THR A 443 23.93 18.59 31.29
N GLU A 444 23.95 17.28 31.53
CA GLU A 444 24.53 16.71 32.74
C GLU A 444 26.04 16.96 32.84
N SER A 445 26.79 16.77 31.74
CA SER A 445 28.23 17.05 31.68
C SER A 445 28.54 18.53 31.96
N GLU A 446 27.76 19.45 31.38
CA GLU A 446 27.91 20.89 31.64
C GLU A 446 27.62 21.26 33.10
N LEU A 447 26.59 20.66 33.71
CA LEU A 447 26.27 20.84 35.12
C LEU A 447 27.39 20.32 36.03
N ARG A 448 27.96 19.15 35.72
CA ARG A 448 29.13 18.61 36.45
C ARG A 448 30.35 19.51 36.32
N ALA A 449 30.67 19.99 35.12
CA ALA A 449 31.79 20.92 34.91
C ALA A 449 31.61 22.25 35.67
N LYS A 450 30.38 22.78 35.72
CA LYS A 450 30.04 23.96 36.54
C LYS A 450 30.17 23.68 38.04
N ALA A 451 29.79 22.49 38.50
CA ALA A 451 29.95 22.09 39.90
C ALA A 451 31.43 21.94 40.29
N GLU A 452 32.24 21.26 39.48
CA GLU A 452 33.68 21.08 39.72
C GLU A 452 34.42 22.44 39.75
N THR A 453 34.08 23.35 38.84
CA THR A 453 34.69 24.69 38.82
C THR A 453 34.27 25.54 40.02
N ALA A 454 33.04 25.40 40.50
CA ALA A 454 32.58 26.04 41.74
C ALA A 454 33.28 25.46 42.97
N GLU A 455 33.48 24.14 43.04
CA GLU A 455 34.18 23.47 44.13
C GLU A 455 35.66 23.87 44.19
N LYS A 456 36.34 23.92 43.03
CA LYS A 456 37.74 24.39 42.93
C LYS A 456 37.88 25.83 43.43
N LYS A 457 36.98 26.73 43.03
CA LYS A 457 36.95 28.12 43.50
C LYS A 457 36.71 28.21 45.01
N ALA A 458 35.82 27.38 45.56
CA ALA A 458 35.57 27.34 47.00
C ALA A 458 36.80 26.86 47.80
N GLN A 459 37.48 25.82 47.31
CA GLN A 459 38.71 25.30 47.93
C GLN A 459 39.87 26.32 47.89
N ASP A 460 40.06 27.02 46.77
CA ASP A 460 41.10 28.04 46.64
C ASP A 460 40.82 29.27 47.53
N ASN A 461 39.56 29.70 47.62
CA ASN A 461 39.15 30.76 48.55
C ASN A 461 39.41 30.36 50.02
N ALA A 462 39.10 29.12 50.40
CA ALA A 462 39.39 28.61 51.75
C ALA A 462 40.90 28.55 52.05
N ARG A 463 41.73 28.17 51.06
CA ARG A 463 43.21 28.18 51.20
C ARG A 463 43.76 29.59 51.37
N GLN A 464 43.26 30.56 50.60
CA GLN A 464 43.67 31.96 50.74
C GLN A 464 43.28 32.55 52.10
N ALA A 465 42.07 32.25 52.60
CA ALA A 465 41.64 32.68 53.92
C ALA A 465 42.54 32.11 55.05
N ARG A 466 42.91 30.82 54.98
CA ARG A 466 43.83 30.20 55.94
C ARG A 466 45.23 30.81 55.92
N ARG A 467 45.75 31.21 54.75
CA ARG A 467 47.05 31.89 54.63
C ARG A 467 47.03 33.27 55.28
N ARG A 468 45.97 34.06 55.05
CA ARG A 468 45.81 35.38 55.68
C ARG A 468 45.71 35.28 57.21
N ALA A 469 44.99 34.29 57.72
CA ALA A 469 44.88 34.04 59.16
C ALA A 469 46.24 33.69 59.81
N ARG A 470 47.07 32.85 59.16
CA ARG A 470 48.41 32.51 59.66
C ARG A 470 49.36 33.72 59.65
N GLN A 471 49.31 34.55 58.61
CA GLN A 471 50.12 35.77 58.52
C GLN A 471 49.74 36.78 59.61
N ALA A 472 48.45 36.95 59.90
CA ALA A 472 47.99 37.80 60.99
C ALA A 472 48.46 37.31 62.37
N LEU A 473 48.42 35.99 62.62
CA LEU A 473 48.92 35.38 63.86
C LEU A 473 50.44 35.61 64.05
N PHE A 474 51.21 35.47 62.96
CA PHE A 474 52.65 35.70 62.99
C PHE A 474 53.00 37.17 63.25
N GLY A 475 52.23 38.11 62.66
CA GLY A 475 52.35 39.54 62.96
C GLY A 475 52.05 39.88 64.43
N ALA A 476 51.02 39.25 65.02
CA ALA A 476 50.69 39.44 66.43
C ALA A 476 51.80 38.93 67.38
N LEU A 477 52.43 37.79 67.08
CA LEU A 477 53.55 37.26 67.86
C LEU A 477 54.78 38.17 67.82
N ILE A 478 55.08 38.79 66.67
CA ILE A 478 56.18 39.75 66.53
C ILE A 478 55.90 41.02 67.36
N ALA A 479 54.65 41.51 67.36
CA ALA A 479 54.26 42.67 68.17
C ALA A 479 54.43 42.41 69.68
N VAL A 480 54.08 41.20 70.15
CA VAL A 480 54.31 40.79 71.55
C VAL A 480 55.80 40.71 71.88
N ALA A 481 56.63 40.15 70.99
CA ALA A 481 58.08 40.08 71.20
C ALA A 481 58.74 41.47 71.28
N LEU A 482 58.30 42.42 70.45
CA LEU A 482 58.76 43.81 70.48
C LEU A 482 58.35 44.54 71.77
N ALA A 483 57.13 44.28 72.28
CA ALA A 483 56.68 44.83 73.55
C ALA A 483 57.52 44.31 74.74
N VAL A 484 57.88 43.03 74.75
CA VAL A 484 58.76 42.43 75.77
C VAL A 484 60.17 43.02 75.69
N ALA A 485 60.72 43.21 74.48
CA ALA A 485 62.03 43.83 74.30
C ALA A 485 62.07 45.28 74.81
N ALA A 486 61.01 46.05 74.59
CA ALA A 486 60.88 47.43 75.08
C ALA A 486 60.86 47.51 76.62
N ILE A 487 60.18 46.56 77.30
CA ILE A 487 60.16 46.48 78.77
C ILE A 487 61.55 46.17 79.34
N ILE A 488 62.30 45.26 78.71
CA ILE A 488 63.67 44.91 79.12
C ILE A 488 64.60 46.12 78.96
N PHE A 489 64.45 46.89 77.88
CA PHE A 489 65.25 48.09 77.63
C PHE A 489 64.96 49.19 78.66
N PHE A 490 63.69 49.37 79.04
CA PHE A 490 63.28 50.34 80.05
C PHE A 490 63.83 50.03 81.44
N GLN A 491 63.90 48.74 81.83
CA GLN A 491 64.49 48.32 83.11
C GLN A 491 66.01 48.56 83.18
N ARG A 492 66.73 48.41 82.06
CA ARG A 492 68.17 48.69 81.98
C ARG A 492 68.51 50.18 82.02
N ALA A 493 67.68 51.03 81.41
CA ALA A 493 67.90 52.48 81.42
C ALA A 493 67.72 53.08 82.83
N LYS A 494 66.82 52.52 83.66
CA LYS A 494 66.55 53.00 85.02
C LYS A 494 67.62 52.59 86.05
N THR A 495 68.42 51.56 85.75
CA THR A 495 69.48 51.07 86.66
C THR A 495 70.79 51.84 86.54
N SER A 496 71.08 52.48 85.39
CA SER A 496 72.28 53.31 85.23
C SER A 496 72.20 54.67 85.95
N GLU A 497 71.00 55.21 86.17
CA GLU A 497 70.78 56.51 86.78
C GLU A 497 71.08 56.51 88.30
N TRP A 498 70.78 55.40 88.99
CA TRP A 498 71.05 55.24 90.43
C TRP A 498 72.54 55.12 90.77
N GLN A 499 73.36 54.54 89.88
CA GLN A 499 74.80 54.35 90.13
C GLN A 499 75.63 55.61 89.89
N ALA A 500 75.16 56.52 89.02
CA ALA A 500 75.85 57.77 88.74
C ALA A 500 75.70 58.80 89.89
N GLN A 501 74.55 58.80 90.58
CA GLN A 501 74.26 59.72 91.67
C GLN A 501 75.05 59.38 92.96
N ALA A 502 75.13 58.09 93.31
CA ALA A 502 75.81 57.62 94.53
C ALA A 502 77.33 57.84 94.52
N ASN A 503 77.97 57.76 93.34
CA ASN A 503 79.42 57.95 93.20
C ASN A 503 79.84 59.43 93.24
N PHE A 504 78.93 60.36 92.96
CA PHE A 504 79.21 61.80 93.00
C PHE A 504 79.16 62.37 94.43
N GLU A 505 78.23 61.88 95.27
CA GLU A 505 78.09 62.33 96.66
C GLU A 505 79.22 61.83 97.57
N ALA A 506 79.70 60.59 97.37
CA ALA A 506 80.83 60.03 98.10
C ALA A 506 82.17 60.75 97.83
N ALA A 507 82.37 61.24 96.60
CA ALA A 507 83.57 61.98 96.20
C ALA A 507 83.62 63.42 96.75
N GLN A 508 82.46 64.07 96.97
CA GLN A 508 82.41 65.41 97.55
C GLN A 508 82.65 65.44 99.07
N GLN A 509 82.16 64.43 99.81
CA GLN A 509 82.38 64.36 101.26
C GLN A 509 83.85 64.10 101.62
N ALA A 510 84.53 63.22 100.88
CA ALA A 510 85.95 62.95 101.08
C ALA A 510 86.85 64.19 100.84
N ARG A 511 86.44 65.08 99.92
CA ARG A 511 87.18 66.32 99.61
C ARG A 511 87.03 67.39 100.70
N LYS A 512 85.81 67.58 101.24
CA LYS A 512 85.56 68.53 102.35
C LYS A 512 86.33 68.19 103.62
N GLN A 513 86.49 66.90 103.91
CA GLN A 513 87.17 66.45 105.13
C GLN A 513 88.69 66.55 105.05
N ALA A 514 89.27 66.42 103.84
CA ALA A 514 90.69 66.64 103.59
C ALA A 514 91.08 68.13 103.69
N GLU A 515 90.22 69.04 103.24
CA GLU A 515 90.47 70.50 103.34
C GLU A 515 90.42 71.01 104.79
N GLN A 516 89.53 70.49 105.63
CA GLN A 516 89.45 70.87 107.06
C GLN A 516 90.67 70.42 107.87
N ASN A 517 91.20 69.22 107.61
CA ASN A 517 92.38 68.69 108.30
C ASN A 517 93.67 69.44 107.92
N ALA A 518 93.77 69.92 106.67
CA ALA A 518 94.92 70.73 106.22
C ALA A 518 94.93 72.13 106.85
N GLU A 519 93.75 72.70 107.12
CA GLU A 519 93.62 74.02 107.75
C GLU A 519 93.99 74.00 109.23
N GLN A 520 93.55 72.98 109.98
CA GLN A 520 93.91 72.81 111.39
C GLN A 520 95.43 72.62 111.59
N TYR A 521 96.06 71.84 110.72
CA TYR A 521 97.51 71.61 110.78
C TYR A 521 98.33 72.90 110.54
N ARG A 522 97.86 73.78 109.63
CA ARG A 522 98.49 75.09 109.39
C ARG A 522 98.41 76.02 110.60
N GLN A 523 97.27 76.08 111.28
CA GLN A 523 97.08 76.93 112.47
C GLN A 523 97.94 76.48 113.66
N GLU A 524 98.15 75.17 113.82
CA GLU A 524 98.95 74.61 114.91
C GLU A 524 100.45 74.94 114.76
N ILE A 525 100.99 74.89 113.53
CA ILE A 525 102.38 75.26 113.23
C ILE A 525 102.63 76.75 113.50
N VAL A 526 101.71 77.62 113.07
CA VAL A 526 101.82 79.07 113.28
C VAL A 526 101.78 79.42 114.76
N ARG A 527 100.91 78.75 115.55
CA ARG A 527 100.83 78.94 117.00
C ARG A 527 102.11 78.49 117.72
N ARG A 528 102.70 77.36 117.28
CA ARG A 528 103.97 76.85 117.82
C ARG A 528 105.11 77.84 117.58
N LEU A 529 105.26 78.34 116.35
CA LEU A 529 106.30 79.30 115.97
C LEU A 529 106.16 80.64 116.71
N LYS A 530 104.94 81.13 116.94
CA LYS A 530 104.67 82.32 117.76
C LYS A 530 105.06 82.12 119.23
N ASN A 531 104.79 80.94 119.79
CA ASN A 531 105.18 80.62 121.16
C ASN A 531 106.70 80.47 121.31
N GLU A 532 107.37 79.82 120.35
CA GLU A 532 108.83 79.72 120.31
C GLU A 532 109.48 81.11 120.23
N ALA A 533 108.92 82.01 119.40
CA ALA A 533 109.37 83.40 119.35
C ALA A 533 109.22 84.16 120.67
N GLN A 534 108.11 83.96 121.38
CA GLN A 534 107.86 84.58 122.69
C GLN A 534 108.90 84.11 123.73
N VAL A 535 109.24 82.82 123.73
CA VAL A 535 110.29 82.25 124.60
C VAL A 535 111.66 82.87 124.29
N PHE A 536 111.99 83.10 123.00
CA PHE A 536 113.24 83.76 122.62
C PHE A 536 113.28 85.26 122.98
N LEU A 537 112.14 85.97 122.95
CA LEU A 537 112.02 87.36 123.38
C LEU A 537 112.29 87.50 124.88
N GLU A 538 111.72 86.61 125.70
CA GLU A 538 111.90 86.61 127.16
C GLU A 538 113.34 86.27 127.58
N ALA A 539 114.07 85.52 126.75
CA ALA A 539 115.49 85.20 126.94
C ALA A 539 116.47 86.30 126.41
N GLY A 540 115.95 87.42 125.91
CA GLY A 540 116.76 88.51 125.33
C GLY A 540 117.40 88.20 123.96
N GLN A 541 116.99 87.11 123.30
CA GLN A 541 117.54 86.65 122.02
C GLN A 541 116.72 87.13 120.83
N MET A 542 116.79 88.45 120.57
CA MET A 542 115.93 89.15 119.60
C MET A 542 116.03 88.61 118.16
N ALA A 543 117.21 88.21 117.70
CA ALA A 543 117.42 87.70 116.34
C ALA A 543 116.68 86.38 116.07
N TYR A 544 116.67 85.46 117.04
CA TYR A 544 115.99 84.16 116.93
C TYR A 544 114.47 84.30 117.06
N ALA A 545 113.98 85.24 117.88
CA ALA A 545 112.57 85.58 117.93
C ALA A 545 112.04 86.10 116.58
N LEU A 546 112.82 86.96 115.93
CA LEU A 546 112.48 87.53 114.62
C LEU A 546 112.44 86.46 113.53
N GLU A 547 113.39 85.52 113.53
CA GLU A 547 113.40 84.37 112.61
C GLU A 547 112.13 83.52 112.74
N ARG A 548 111.72 83.19 113.97
CA ARG A 548 110.51 82.38 114.23
C ARG A 548 109.21 83.09 113.86
N LEU A 549 109.15 84.42 114.04
CA LEU A 549 108.00 85.23 113.61
C LEU A 549 107.95 85.38 112.08
N GLU A 550 109.10 85.52 111.41
CA GLU A 550 109.17 85.54 109.94
C GLU A 550 108.78 84.18 109.32
N GLU A 551 109.17 83.06 109.94
CA GLU A 551 108.71 81.72 109.57
C GLU A 551 107.19 81.58 109.74
N ALA A 552 106.64 82.07 110.85
CA ALA A 552 105.20 82.09 111.07
C ALA A 552 104.45 82.96 110.03
N SER A 553 105.01 84.11 109.64
CA SER A 553 104.42 85.02 108.64
C SER A 553 104.45 84.47 107.21
N LYS A 554 105.34 83.53 106.89
CA LYS A 554 105.35 82.84 105.58
C LYS A 554 104.26 81.79 105.47
N ILE A 555 103.82 81.24 106.60
CA ILE A 555 102.79 80.20 106.67
C ILE A 555 101.39 80.82 106.80
N ASP A 556 101.24 81.89 107.60
CA ASP A 556 100.03 82.71 107.68
C ASP A 556 100.26 84.08 107.04
N THR A 557 100.14 84.11 105.71
CA THR A 557 100.42 85.33 104.91
C THR A 557 99.37 86.42 105.05
N ALA A 558 98.21 86.10 105.64
CA ALA A 558 97.08 87.00 105.83
C ALA A 558 97.07 87.68 107.21
N ASP A 559 97.85 87.19 108.18
CA ASP A 559 97.96 87.78 109.52
C ASP A 559 98.78 89.10 109.50
N THR A 560 98.05 90.19 109.29
CA THR A 560 98.58 91.57 109.27
C THR A 560 99.11 92.03 110.62
N VAL A 561 98.62 91.46 111.73
CA VAL A 561 99.10 91.80 113.08
C VAL A 561 100.50 91.24 113.31
N LEU A 562 100.75 90.02 112.83
CA LEU A 562 102.06 89.38 112.90
C LEU A 562 103.13 90.17 112.12
N LYS A 563 102.78 90.69 110.93
CA LYS A 563 103.69 91.51 110.11
C LYS A 563 104.07 92.82 110.78
N GLN A 564 103.09 93.51 111.39
CA GLN A 564 103.37 94.72 112.16
C GLN A 564 104.25 94.44 113.38
N ARG A 565 104.03 93.31 114.06
CA ARG A 565 104.85 92.91 115.23
C ARG A 565 106.31 92.66 114.85
N ILE A 566 106.57 92.02 113.70
CA ILE A 566 107.92 91.83 113.14
C ILE A 566 108.57 93.18 112.83
N GLU A 567 107.82 94.12 112.25
CA GLU A 567 108.31 95.44 111.87
C GLU A 567 108.70 96.31 113.07
N ILE A 568 107.91 96.23 114.15
CA ILE A 568 108.21 96.91 115.43
C ILE A 568 109.48 96.32 116.07
N LEU A 569 109.60 94.99 116.15
CA LEU A 569 110.76 94.32 116.76
C LEU A 569 112.05 94.52 115.95
N LYS A 570 111.97 94.75 114.63
CA LYS A 570 113.12 95.16 113.80
C LYS A 570 113.61 96.56 114.16
N ASN A 571 112.69 97.49 114.39
CA ASN A 571 113.04 98.86 114.74
C ASN A 571 113.63 98.99 116.15
N GLU A 572 113.24 98.13 117.09
CA GLU A 572 113.84 98.09 118.45
C GLU A 572 115.26 97.50 118.47
N ARG A 573 115.59 96.58 117.54
CA ARG A 573 116.92 95.95 117.45
C ARG A 573 118.02 96.93 117.00
N ASP A 574 117.69 97.95 116.22
CA ASP A 574 118.66 98.90 115.66
C ASP A 574 118.89 100.14 116.57
N GLY A 575 118.37 100.11 117.81
CA GLY A 575 118.29 101.27 118.72
C GLY A 575 119.06 101.19 120.05
N ASP A 576 119.74 100.09 120.37
CA ASP A 576 120.71 99.92 121.48
C ASP A 576 121.98 99.26 120.92
#